data_AF-A0A7W1N698-F1
#
_entry.id   AF-A0A7W1N698-F1
#
_cell.length_a   1.000
_cell.length_b   1.000
_cell.length_c   1.000
_cell.angle_alpha   90.00
_cell.angle_beta   90.00
_cell.angle_gamma   90.00
#
_symmetry.space_group_name_H-M   'P 1'
#
loop_
_entity.id
_entity.type
_entity.pdbx_description
1 polymer ?
#
loop_
_entity_poly.entity_id
_entity_poly.type
_entity_poly.pdbx_seq_one_letter_code
_entity_poly.pdbx_strand_id
1 'polypeptide(L)'
;MRRPFVWISFVLSLLVIAGLVVQLYLIAAWIFGSGGALDAHKFVGGAVVHPAEILVFLVALGGWWRTWRNIGVSFALALLGTIQVFFAGDLKDPGNGYVHGLHGGLALFVAALAAY
;
A
#
# COMPACT_ATOMS: atom_id res chain seq x y z
N MET A 1 -4.82 -7.73 -24.05
CA MET A 1 -5.00 -6.76 -22.95
C MET A 1 -6.30 -6.00 -23.18
N ARG A 2 -7.13 -5.84 -22.15
CA ARG A 2 -8.38 -5.06 -22.25
C ARG A 2 -8.12 -3.63 -21.78
N ARG A 3 -8.19 -2.65 -22.69
CA ARG A 3 -7.80 -1.25 -22.43
C ARG A 3 -8.42 -0.65 -21.14
N PRO A 4 -9.71 -0.84 -20.83
CA PRO A 4 -10.28 -0.29 -19.59
C PRO A 4 -9.62 -0.84 -18.32
N PHE A 5 -9.35 -2.15 -18.26
CA PHE A 5 -8.71 -2.77 -17.10
C PHE A 5 -7.28 -2.27 -16.90
N VAL A 6 -6.54 -2.05 -17.98
CA VAL A 6 -5.18 -1.48 -17.91
C VAL A 6 -5.22 -0.07 -17.32
N TRP A 7 -6.15 0.77 -17.78
CA TRP A 7 -6.32 2.13 -17.24
C TRP A 7 -6.77 2.15 -15.79
N ILE A 8 -7.71 1.28 -15.40
CA ILE A 8 -8.14 1.14 -14.02
C ILE A 8 -6.95 0.73 -13.14
N SER A 9 -6.17 -0.26 -13.57
CA SER A 9 -4.98 -0.68 -12.83
C SER A 9 -3.96 0.45 -12.71
N PHE A 10 -3.74 1.23 -13.77
CA PHE A 10 -2.84 2.38 -13.74
C PHE A 10 -3.28 3.43 -12.71
N VAL A 11 -4.56 3.81 -12.71
CA VAL A 11 -5.11 4.79 -11.77
C VAL A 11 -5.03 4.29 -10.33
N LEU A 12 -5.33 3.01 -10.10
CA LEU A 12 -5.22 2.40 -8.77
C LEU A 12 -3.76 2.35 -8.28
N SER A 13 -2.82 1.97 -9.14
CA SER A 13 -1.40 2.01 -8.79
C SER A 13 -0.91 3.43 -8.47
N LEU A 14 -1.38 4.43 -9.22
CA LEU A 14 -1.08 5.83 -8.93
C LEU A 14 -1.67 6.27 -7.58
N LEU A 15 -2.88 5.82 -7.26
CA LEU A 15 -3.52 6.07 -5.96
C LEU A 15 -2.72 5.45 -4.81
N VAL A 16 -2.19 4.24 -4.98
CA VAL A 16 -1.30 3.59 -4.00
C VAL A 16 -0.06 4.46 -3.75
N ILE A 17 0.62 4.90 -4.81
CA ILE A 17 1.82 5.75 -4.68
C ILE A 17 1.48 7.08 -3.98
N ALA A 18 0.42 7.76 -4.42
CA ALA A 18 -0.01 9.02 -3.79
C ALA A 18 -0.37 8.81 -2.31
N GLY A 19 -1.09 7.73 -2.00
CA GLY A 19 -1.46 7.38 -0.63
C GLY A 19 -0.25 7.04 0.25
N LEU A 20 0.80 6.41 -0.29
CA LEU A 20 2.06 6.21 0.43
C LEU A 20 2.75 7.54 0.78
N VAL A 21 2.82 8.48 -0.17
CA VAL A 21 3.39 9.82 0.08
C VAL A 21 2.60 10.54 1.19
N VAL A 22 1.27 10.45 1.15
CA VAL A 22 0.41 11.01 2.21
C VAL A 22 0.65 10.30 3.55
N GLN A 23 0.76 8.98 3.58
CA GLN A 23 1.05 8.23 4.81
C GLN A 23 2.39 8.62 5.43
N LEU A 24 3.44 8.80 4.62
CA LEU A 24 4.76 9.26 5.08
C LEU A 24 4.69 10.67 5.68
N TYR A 25 3.96 11.59 5.04
CA TYR A 25 3.69 12.91 5.60
C TYR A 25 2.96 12.84 6.94
N LEU A 26 1.90 12.03 7.03
CA LEU A 26 1.06 11.94 8.23
C LEU A 26 1.79 11.30 9.42
N ILE A 27 2.57 10.23 9.19
CA ILE A 27 3.35 9.62 10.28
C ILE A 27 4.43 10.59 10.77
N ALA A 28 5.08 11.33 9.87
CA ALA A 28 6.03 12.38 10.25
C ALA A 28 5.34 13.51 11.03
N ALA A 29 4.19 14.01 10.55
CA ALA A 29 3.41 15.04 11.24
C ALA A 29 3.01 14.61 12.65
N TRP A 30 2.62 13.33 12.83
CA TRP A 30 2.34 12.77 14.16
C TRP A 30 3.58 12.73 15.06
N ILE A 31 4.73 12.28 14.54
CA ILE A 31 6.01 12.29 15.27
C ILE A 31 6.37 13.70 15.74
N PHE A 32 6.08 14.72 14.92
CA PHE A 32 6.29 16.13 15.25
C PHE A 32 5.14 16.77 16.07
N GLY A 33 4.22 15.98 16.62
CA GLY A 33 3.24 16.42 17.60
C GLY A 33 1.87 16.82 17.05
N SER A 34 1.58 16.58 15.76
CA SER A 34 0.24 16.81 15.23
C SER A 34 -0.75 15.77 15.75
N GLY A 35 -1.69 16.21 16.59
CA GLY A 35 -2.84 15.40 17.01
C GLY A 35 -3.68 14.94 15.81
N GLY A 36 -4.24 13.73 15.89
CA GLY A 36 -5.10 13.14 14.85
C GLY A 36 -4.37 12.65 13.58
N ALA A 37 -3.11 13.06 13.35
CA ALA A 37 -2.35 12.64 12.17
C ALA A 37 -2.11 11.11 12.14
N LEU A 38 -1.96 10.47 13.30
CA LEU A 38 -1.85 9.01 13.39
C LEU A 38 -3.14 8.29 12.96
N ASP A 39 -4.30 8.81 13.34
CA ASP A 39 -5.58 8.21 12.95
C ASP A 39 -5.83 8.41 11.45
N ALA A 40 -5.48 9.58 10.92
CA ALA A 40 -5.50 9.83 9.48
C ALA A 40 -4.53 8.90 8.73
N HIS A 41 -3.32 8.69 9.25
CA HIS A 41 -2.34 7.75 8.68
C HIS A 41 -2.93 6.34 8.59
N LYS A 42 -3.51 5.84 9.69
CA LYS A 42 -4.18 4.53 9.74
C LYS A 42 -5.35 4.44 8.76
N PHE A 43 -6.16 5.49 8.66
CA PHE A 43 -7.29 5.54 7.73
C PHE A 43 -6.82 5.47 6.28
N VAL A 44 -5.84 6.29 5.90
CA VAL A 44 -5.29 6.28 4.53
C VAL A 44 -4.68 4.92 4.21
N GLY A 45 -3.90 4.34 5.11
CA GLY A 45 -3.32 3.00 4.93
C GLY A 45 -4.38 1.90 4.80
N GLY A 46 -5.25 1.77 5.79
CA GLY A 46 -6.17 0.64 5.89
C GLY A 46 -7.42 0.74 5.01
N ALA A 47 -7.96 1.95 4.79
CA ALA A 47 -9.22 2.15 4.07
C ALA A 47 -9.04 2.67 2.63
N VAL A 48 -7.86 3.16 2.26
CA VAL A 48 -7.61 3.71 0.93
C VAL A 48 -6.53 2.92 0.19
N VAL A 49 -5.31 2.90 0.72
CA VAL A 49 -4.15 2.28 0.04
C VAL A 49 -4.33 0.78 -0.04
N HIS A 50 -4.64 0.12 1.07
CA HIS A 50 -4.73 -1.33 1.07
C HIS A 50 -5.83 -1.89 0.15
N PRO A 51 -7.08 -1.38 0.17
CA PRO A 51 -8.09 -1.79 -0.79
C PRO A 51 -7.69 -1.52 -2.25
N ALA A 52 -6.97 -0.42 -2.52
CA ALA A 52 -6.48 -0.13 -3.86
C ALA A 52 -5.47 -1.19 -4.35
N GLU A 53 -4.55 -1.64 -3.50
CA GLU A 53 -3.60 -2.72 -3.82
C GLU A 53 -4.33 -4.03 -4.17
N ILE A 54 -5.35 -4.40 -3.39
CA ILE A 54 -6.20 -5.57 -3.67
C ILE A 54 -6.91 -5.40 -5.02
N LEU A 55 -7.45 -4.22 -5.30
CA LEU A 55 -8.13 -3.93 -6.56
C LEU A 55 -7.18 -3.96 -7.76
N VAL A 56 -5.92 -3.52 -7.62
CA VAL A 56 -4.90 -3.66 -8.67
C VAL A 56 -4.76 -5.13 -9.07
N PHE A 57 -4.65 -6.04 -8.09
CA PHE A 57 -4.58 -7.48 -8.35
C PHE A 57 -5.83 -8.03 -9.03
N LEU A 58 -7.03 -7.69 -8.53
CA LEU A 58 -8.28 -8.19 -9.11
C LEU A 58 -8.48 -7.71 -10.54
N VAL A 59 -8.16 -6.44 -10.81
CA VAL A 59 -8.22 -5.85 -12.15
C VAL A 59 -7.18 -6.48 -13.08
N ALA A 60 -6.01 -6.85 -12.55
CA ALA A 60 -4.95 -7.48 -13.32
C ALA A 60 -5.34 -8.84 -13.90
N LEU A 61 -6.15 -9.63 -13.19
CA LEU A 61 -6.70 -10.89 -13.69
C LEU A 61 -7.53 -10.69 -14.97
N GLY A 62 -8.28 -9.60 -15.06
CA GLY A 62 -9.07 -9.24 -16.25
C GLY A 62 -8.28 -8.52 -17.35
N GLY A 63 -7.31 -7.67 -16.98
CA GLY A 63 -6.53 -6.84 -17.90
C GLY A 63 -5.40 -7.58 -18.62
N TRP A 64 -4.75 -8.50 -17.90
CA TRP A 64 -3.53 -9.20 -18.31
C TRP A 64 -3.66 -10.73 -18.29
N TRP A 65 -4.85 -11.25 -18.58
CA TRP A 65 -5.06 -12.70 -18.68
C TRP A 65 -3.99 -13.37 -19.57
N ARG A 66 -3.36 -14.44 -19.05
CA ARG A 66 -2.19 -15.15 -19.61
C ARG A 66 -0.85 -14.41 -19.59
N THR A 67 -0.78 -13.16 -19.14
CA THR A 67 0.47 -12.45 -18.86
C THR A 67 0.79 -12.58 -17.36
N TRP A 68 1.24 -13.78 -16.98
CA TRP A 68 1.44 -14.17 -15.57
C TRP A 68 2.42 -13.29 -14.80
N ARG A 69 3.40 -12.67 -15.48
CA ARG A 69 4.33 -11.74 -14.85
C ARG A 69 3.60 -10.53 -14.24
N ASN A 70 2.68 -9.91 -14.97
CA ASN A 70 1.95 -8.72 -14.50
C ASN A 70 0.96 -9.07 -13.40
N ILE A 71 0.32 -10.25 -13.51
CA ILE A 71 -0.55 -10.79 -12.47
C ILE A 71 0.27 -11.06 -11.20
N GLY A 72 1.46 -11.66 -11.33
CA GLY A 72 2.36 -11.94 -10.22
C GLY A 72 2.85 -10.68 -9.50
N VAL A 73 3.21 -9.63 -10.24
CA VAL A 73 3.59 -8.33 -9.64
C VAL A 73 2.41 -7.68 -8.91
N SER A 74 1.22 -7.69 -9.52
CA SER A 74 0.01 -7.15 -8.88
C SER A 74 -0.39 -7.93 -7.64
N PHE A 75 -0.22 -9.26 -7.67
CA PHE A 75 -0.41 -10.12 -6.50
C PHE A 75 0.61 -9.82 -5.40
N ALA A 76 1.89 -9.65 -5.75
CA ALA A 76 2.93 -9.30 -4.79
C ALA A 76 2.64 -7.96 -4.11
N LEU A 77 2.12 -6.97 -4.86
CA LEU A 77 1.68 -5.69 -4.31
C LEU A 77 0.58 -5.90 -3.25
N ALA A 78 -0.49 -6.62 -3.60
CA ALA A 78 -1.59 -6.94 -2.68
C ALA A 78 -1.12 -7.72 -1.45
N LEU A 79 -0.22 -8.69 -1.63
CA LEU A 79 0.32 -9.51 -0.55
C LEU A 79 1.19 -8.69 0.39
N LEU A 80 2.14 -7.90 -0.13
CA LEU A 80 3.01 -7.06 0.71
C LEU A 80 2.21 -5.99 1.44
N GLY A 81 1.24 -5.37 0.79
CA GLY A 81 0.30 -4.46 1.41
C GLY A 81 -0.48 -5.09 2.57
N THR A 82 -0.97 -6.32 2.37
CA THR A 82 -1.62 -7.11 3.42
C THR A 82 -0.67 -7.32 4.61
N ILE A 83 0.56 -7.77 4.33
CA ILE A 83 1.60 -7.94 5.34
C ILE A 83 1.85 -6.62 6.07
N GLN A 84 1.98 -5.50 5.38
CA GLN A 84 2.16 -4.19 6.03
C GLN A 84 1.04 -3.89 7.03
N VAL A 85 -0.23 -4.06 6.65
CA VAL A 85 -1.34 -3.78 7.56
C VAL A 85 -1.29 -4.66 8.81
N PHE A 86 -0.99 -5.96 8.67
CA PHE A 86 -0.93 -6.87 9.82
C PHE A 86 0.33 -6.70 10.69
N PHE A 87 1.44 -6.25 10.10
CA PHE A 87 2.69 -5.98 10.81
C PHE A 87 2.84 -4.51 11.23
N ALA A 88 1.76 -3.70 11.16
CA ALA A 88 1.80 -2.32 11.65
C ALA A 88 2.05 -2.24 13.17
N GLY A 89 1.70 -3.28 13.93
CA GLY A 89 1.98 -3.35 15.37
C GLY A 89 1.23 -2.31 16.21
N ASP A 90 1.53 -2.30 17.51
CA ASP A 90 1.06 -1.26 18.44
C ASP A 90 2.20 -0.29 18.77
N LEU A 91 2.02 0.97 18.39
CA LEU A 91 2.95 2.07 18.68
C LEU A 91 3.09 2.38 20.18
N LYS A 92 2.16 1.92 21.02
CA LYS A 92 2.23 2.10 22.47
C LYS A 92 3.04 1.00 23.18
N ASP A 93 3.36 -0.07 22.49
CA ASP A 93 4.15 -1.18 23.02
C ASP A 93 5.64 -1.01 22.66
N PRO A 94 6.54 -0.78 23.64
CA PRO A 94 7.98 -0.64 23.40
C PRO A 94 8.61 -1.85 22.70
N GLY A 95 8.03 -3.04 22.82
CA GLY A 95 8.51 -4.26 22.16
C GLY A 95 8.24 -4.30 20.65
N ASN A 96 7.42 -3.40 20.12
CA ASN A 96 6.93 -3.44 18.74
C ASN A 96 7.76 -2.61 17.75
N GLY A 97 8.78 -1.89 18.22
CA GLY A 97 9.52 -0.93 17.38
C GLY A 97 10.12 -1.54 16.10
N TYR A 98 10.66 -2.76 16.16
CA TYR A 98 11.18 -3.46 14.99
C TYR A 98 10.10 -3.89 14.00
N VAL A 99 8.96 -4.34 14.50
CA VAL A 99 7.82 -4.77 13.66
C VAL A 99 7.19 -3.55 12.98
N HIS A 100 6.99 -2.46 13.71
CA HIS A 100 6.55 -1.18 13.13
C HIS A 100 7.58 -0.62 12.13
N GLY A 101 8.88 -0.75 12.42
CA GLY A 101 9.95 -0.40 11.49
C GLY A 101 9.94 -1.22 10.20
N LEU A 102 9.66 -2.53 10.30
CA LEU A 102 9.47 -3.40 9.15
C LEU A 102 8.25 -2.97 8.32
N HIS A 103 7.13 -2.64 8.97
CA HIS A 103 5.97 -2.06 8.29
C HIS A 103 6.35 -0.82 7.48
N GLY A 104 7.11 0.12 8.07
CA GLY A 104 7.61 1.30 7.35
C GLY A 104 8.56 0.96 6.20
N GLY A 105 9.50 0.02 6.40
CA GLY A 105 10.47 -0.40 5.38
C GLY A 105 9.82 -1.10 4.18
N LEU A 106 8.77 -1.89 4.40
CA LEU A 106 8.01 -2.55 3.34
C LEU A 106 7.33 -1.58 2.38
N ALA A 107 7.08 -0.32 2.79
CA ALA A 107 6.50 0.71 1.94
C ALA A 107 7.35 0.99 0.69
N LEU A 108 8.67 0.84 0.77
CA LEU A 108 9.57 0.99 -0.37
C LEU A 108 9.33 -0.08 -1.45
N PHE A 109 9.05 -1.31 -1.02
CA PHE A 109 8.73 -2.41 -1.93
C PHE A 109 7.34 -2.22 -2.55
N VAL A 110 6.36 -1.78 -1.77
CA VAL A 110 5.03 -1.44 -2.29
C VAL A 110 5.12 -0.31 -3.32
N ALA A 111 5.90 0.75 -3.06
CA ALA A 111 6.14 1.82 -4.02
C ALA A 111 6.78 1.30 -5.32
N ALA A 112 7.81 0.45 -5.20
CA ALA A 112 8.49 -0.14 -6.36
C ALA A 112 7.56 -1.03 -7.20
N LEU A 113 6.73 -1.85 -6.55
CA LEU A 113 5.77 -2.71 -7.24
C LEU A 113 4.62 -1.92 -7.87
N ALA A 114 4.14 -0.86 -7.22
CA ALA A 114 3.09 0.00 -7.77
C ALA A 114 3.58 0.80 -8.98
N ALA A 115 4.88 1.12 -9.06
CA ALA A 115 5.50 1.85 -10.16
C ALA A 115 5.92 0.99 -11.36
N TYR A 116 5.84 -0.35 -11.24
CA TYR A 116 6.26 -1.31 -12.27
C TYR A 116 5.19 -1.50 -13.36
#